data_AF-A0A7C1YRQ3-F1
#
_entry.id   AF-A0A7C1YRQ3-F1
#
_cell.length_a   1.000
_cell.length_b   1.000
_cell.length_c   1.000
_cell.angle_alpha   90.00
_cell.angle_beta   90.00
_cell.angle_gamma   90.00
#
_symmetry.space_group_name_H-M   'P 1'
#
loop_
_entity.id
_entity.type
_entity.pdbx_description
1 polymer ?
#
loop_
_entity_poly.entity_id
_entity_poly.type
_entity_poly.pdbx_seq_one_letter_code
_entity_poly.pdbx_strand_id
1 'polypeptide(L)'
;MSNITQQRNNLIKEIKKLEEFIMEMERDTDRDASIVMKAYEKRLQLFEEYTNLEFEYPIEKFELYIIRQIEKNLQIEINHVKDFDKDTKAYYSNNKDGIVDLVIKDSNFSTIPEEICELRSLKKLALINNKIKFFPESFVNLVFLKELNLNMNLIEQLPEFFSEFTYLKKIILSNNKLSFLPKSFFTLKALSQLHLNNNKLQTIPDTISGLINLSTLSLNDNRLKELPSTISDLRNLYFLDLRNNLLT
;
A
#
# COMPACT_ATOMS: atom_id res chain seq x y z
N MET A 1 -28.99 -13.16 25.35
CA MET A 1 -27.90 -13.96 24.74
C MET A 1 -28.35 -14.78 23.52
N SER A 2 -29.63 -15.16 23.35
CA SER A 2 -30.08 -15.98 22.20
C SER A 2 -30.12 -15.25 20.85
N ASN A 3 -30.46 -13.95 20.83
CA ASN A 3 -30.65 -13.21 19.57
C ASN A 3 -29.33 -12.95 18.81
N ILE A 4 -28.27 -12.56 19.51
CA ILE A 4 -26.94 -12.33 18.93
C ILE A 4 -26.37 -13.63 18.33
N THR A 5 -26.57 -14.76 19.03
CA THR A 5 -26.11 -16.08 18.56
C THR A 5 -26.88 -16.52 17.31
N GLN A 6 -28.19 -16.25 17.25
CA GLN A 6 -29.02 -16.56 16.09
C GLN A 6 -28.65 -15.69 14.87
N GLN A 7 -28.44 -14.40 15.07
CA GLN A 7 -27.99 -13.47 14.02
C GLN A 7 -26.62 -13.91 13.47
N ARG A 8 -25.66 -14.23 14.34
CA ARG A 8 -24.35 -14.75 13.96
C ARG A 8 -24.47 -16.02 13.11
N ASN A 9 -25.31 -16.97 13.50
CA ASN A 9 -25.50 -18.23 12.76
C ASN A 9 -26.14 -18.04 11.38
N ASN A 10 -27.07 -17.08 11.24
CA ASN A 10 -27.67 -16.76 9.95
C ASN A 10 -26.64 -16.13 9.00
N LEU A 11 -25.80 -15.25 9.52
CA LEU A 11 -24.73 -14.61 8.76
C LEU A 11 -23.70 -15.61 8.23
N ILE A 12 -23.25 -16.54 9.08
CA ILE A 12 -22.35 -17.63 8.67
C ILE A 12 -22.94 -18.42 7.50
N LYS A 13 -24.24 -18.73 7.54
CA LYS A 13 -24.92 -19.44 6.45
C LYS A 13 -24.97 -18.60 5.17
N GLU A 14 -25.17 -17.29 5.28
CA GLU A 14 -25.19 -16.39 4.13
C GLU A 14 -23.81 -16.27 3.48
N ILE A 15 -22.75 -16.15 4.29
CA ILE A 15 -21.38 -16.11 3.80
C ILE A 15 -21.00 -17.45 3.14
N LYS A 16 -21.32 -18.61 3.76
CA LYS A 16 -21.08 -19.92 3.13
C LYS A 16 -21.75 -20.05 1.76
N LYS A 17 -23.00 -19.58 1.62
CA LYS A 17 -23.70 -19.56 0.33
C LYS A 17 -23.02 -18.64 -0.69
N LEU A 18 -22.52 -17.48 -0.26
CA LEU A 18 -21.76 -16.60 -1.13
C LEU A 18 -20.43 -17.24 -1.56
N GLU A 19 -19.75 -17.94 -0.67
CA GLU A 19 -18.50 -18.66 -0.97
C GLU A 19 -18.73 -19.82 -1.96
N GLU A 20 -19.79 -20.61 -1.77
CA GLU A 20 -20.22 -21.62 -2.74
C GLU A 20 -20.55 -21.00 -4.10
N PHE A 21 -21.30 -19.90 -4.11
CA PHE A 21 -21.63 -19.17 -5.33
C PHE A 21 -20.39 -18.65 -6.03
N ILE A 22 -19.46 -18.01 -5.31
CA ILE A 22 -18.18 -17.53 -5.84
C ILE A 22 -17.38 -18.70 -6.44
N MET A 23 -17.28 -19.82 -5.72
CA MET A 23 -16.58 -21.03 -6.19
C MET A 23 -17.17 -21.62 -7.47
N GLU A 24 -18.49 -21.61 -7.63
CA GLU A 24 -19.15 -22.04 -8.86
C GLU A 24 -18.92 -21.05 -9.99
N MET A 25 -19.00 -19.75 -9.70
CA MET A 25 -18.86 -18.69 -10.70
C MET A 25 -17.45 -18.59 -11.27
N GLU A 26 -16.41 -18.80 -10.46
CA GLU A 26 -15.02 -18.79 -10.95
C GLU A 26 -14.69 -19.95 -11.91
N ARG A 27 -15.52 -21.00 -11.94
CA ARG A 27 -15.39 -22.11 -12.90
C ARG A 27 -16.04 -21.81 -14.25
N ASP A 28 -16.87 -20.76 -14.32
CA ASP A 28 -17.64 -20.39 -15.50
C ASP A 28 -17.09 -19.09 -16.09
N THR A 29 -16.20 -19.21 -17.07
CA THR A 29 -15.47 -18.08 -17.69
C THR A 29 -16.35 -17.13 -18.49
N ASP A 30 -17.60 -17.50 -18.78
CA ASP A 30 -18.54 -16.71 -19.59
C ASP A 30 -19.50 -15.86 -18.75
N ARG A 31 -19.48 -15.96 -17.42
CA ARG A 31 -20.37 -15.18 -16.56
C ARG A 31 -19.87 -13.76 -16.30
N ASP A 32 -20.83 -12.86 -16.16
CA ASP A 32 -20.60 -11.44 -15.91
C ASP A 32 -19.80 -11.23 -14.61
N ALA A 33 -18.57 -10.73 -14.76
CA ALA A 33 -17.68 -10.36 -13.65
C ALA A 33 -18.36 -9.42 -12.64
N SER A 34 -19.35 -8.63 -13.07
CA SER A 34 -20.17 -7.77 -12.20
C SER A 34 -20.95 -8.55 -11.14
N ILE A 35 -21.41 -9.78 -11.45
CA ILE A 35 -22.15 -10.62 -10.52
C ILE A 35 -21.21 -11.23 -9.48
N VAL A 36 -20.04 -11.67 -9.91
CA VAL A 36 -18.97 -12.17 -9.02
C VAL A 36 -18.51 -11.05 -8.09
N MET A 37 -18.37 -9.84 -8.61
CA MET A 37 -18.04 -8.65 -7.83
C MET A 37 -19.07 -8.36 -6.74
N LYS A 38 -20.37 -8.35 -7.08
CA LYS A 38 -21.43 -8.14 -6.08
C LYS A 38 -21.45 -9.21 -4.99
N ALA A 39 -21.12 -10.45 -5.33
CA ALA A 39 -21.03 -11.53 -4.34
C ALA A 39 -19.81 -11.35 -3.42
N TYR A 40 -18.68 -10.90 -3.97
CA TYR A 40 -17.47 -10.58 -3.21
C TYR A 40 -17.64 -9.34 -2.32
N GLU A 41 -18.20 -8.25 -2.83
CA GLU A 41 -18.50 -7.03 -2.07
C GLU A 41 -19.46 -7.33 -0.92
N LYS A 42 -20.51 -8.12 -1.20
CA LYS A 42 -21.44 -8.56 -0.17
C LYS A 42 -20.74 -9.43 0.88
N ARG A 43 -19.84 -10.34 0.47
CA ARG A 43 -19.05 -11.14 1.41
C ARG A 43 -18.16 -10.26 2.30
N LEU A 44 -17.50 -9.25 1.73
CA LEU A 44 -16.61 -8.35 2.45
C LEU A 44 -17.36 -7.48 3.48
N GLN A 45 -18.52 -6.93 3.10
CA GLN A 45 -19.40 -6.20 4.04
C GLN A 45 -19.81 -7.07 5.23
N LEU A 46 -20.18 -8.34 4.98
CA LEU A 46 -20.58 -9.26 6.04
C LEU A 46 -19.38 -9.72 6.90
N PHE A 47 -18.15 -9.68 6.37
CA PHE A 47 -16.91 -9.98 7.11
C PHE A 47 -16.53 -8.85 8.08
N GLU A 48 -16.64 -7.59 7.64
CA GLU A 48 -16.33 -6.40 8.46
C GLU A 48 -17.20 -6.30 9.71
N GLU A 49 -18.43 -6.82 9.68
CA GLU A 49 -19.34 -6.84 10.81
C GLU A 49 -18.94 -7.85 11.92
N TYR A 50 -18.16 -8.91 11.61
CA TYR A 50 -17.83 -9.99 12.57
C TYR A 50 -16.43 -10.59 12.33
N THR A 51 -15.42 -9.99 12.96
CA THR A 51 -13.97 -10.27 12.80
C THR A 51 -13.45 -11.64 13.31
N ASN A 52 -14.30 -12.54 13.82
CA ASN A 52 -13.87 -13.78 14.50
C ASN A 52 -14.49 -15.08 13.94
N LEU A 53 -14.67 -15.16 12.63
CA LEU A 53 -15.14 -16.38 11.96
C LEU A 53 -14.01 -16.98 11.12
N GLU A 54 -13.76 -18.28 11.31
CA GLU A 54 -12.89 -19.05 10.41
C GLU A 54 -13.68 -19.35 9.13
N PHE A 55 -13.21 -18.81 8.01
CA PHE A 55 -13.87 -18.96 6.70
C PHE A 55 -13.21 -20.10 5.90
N GLU A 56 -14.04 -20.84 5.16
CA GLU A 56 -13.58 -21.94 4.30
C GLU A 56 -12.95 -21.44 2.99
N TYR A 57 -13.23 -20.19 2.57
CA TYR A 57 -12.69 -19.62 1.34
C TYR A 57 -11.42 -18.77 1.57
N PRO A 58 -10.24 -19.18 1.06
CA PRO A 58 -8.97 -18.52 1.35
C PRO A 58 -8.92 -17.05 0.93
N ILE A 59 -8.38 -16.18 1.79
CA ILE A 59 -8.16 -14.75 1.49
C ILE A 59 -7.35 -14.59 0.20
N GLU A 60 -6.37 -15.46 -0.02
CA GLU A 60 -5.58 -15.56 -1.24
C GLU A 60 -6.43 -15.56 -2.52
N LYS A 61 -7.53 -16.33 -2.58
CA LYS A 61 -8.36 -16.40 -3.79
C LYS A 61 -9.10 -15.11 -4.07
N PHE A 62 -9.59 -14.45 -3.02
CA PHE A 62 -10.24 -13.16 -3.15
C PHE A 62 -9.27 -12.09 -3.67
N GLU A 63 -8.08 -11.98 -3.05
CA GLU A 63 -7.11 -10.99 -3.48
C GLU A 63 -6.51 -11.31 -4.87
N LEU A 64 -6.46 -12.58 -5.30
CA LEU A 64 -6.16 -12.95 -6.69
C LEU A 64 -7.23 -12.46 -7.68
N TYR A 65 -8.51 -12.49 -7.29
CA TYR A 65 -9.57 -11.88 -8.09
C TYR A 65 -9.40 -10.37 -8.21
N ILE A 66 -8.98 -9.69 -7.14
CA ILE A 66 -8.65 -8.25 -7.16
C ILE A 66 -7.50 -7.96 -8.12
N ILE A 67 -6.44 -8.79 -8.16
CA ILE A 67 -5.36 -8.68 -9.16
C ILE A 67 -5.93 -8.66 -10.58
N ARG A 68 -6.87 -9.56 -10.91
CA ARG A 68 -7.51 -9.59 -12.24
C ARG A 68 -8.31 -8.32 -12.56
N GLN A 69 -8.91 -7.68 -11.55
CA GLN A 69 -9.58 -6.39 -11.76
C GLN A 69 -8.57 -5.27 -12.04
N ILE A 70 -7.45 -5.25 -11.32
CA ILE A 70 -6.36 -4.29 -11.56
C ILE A 70 -5.82 -4.47 -12.98
N GLU A 71 -5.57 -5.70 -13.42
CA GLU A 71 -5.15 -6.03 -14.80
C GLU A 71 -6.12 -5.46 -15.83
N LYS A 72 -7.41 -5.74 -15.67
CA LYS A 72 -8.47 -5.28 -16.58
C LYS A 72 -8.57 -3.75 -16.62
N ASN A 73 -8.52 -3.10 -15.46
CA ASN A 73 -8.72 -1.65 -15.35
C ASN A 73 -7.52 -0.87 -15.84
N LEU A 74 -6.30 -1.34 -15.57
CA LEU A 74 -5.07 -0.71 -16.03
C LEU A 74 -4.64 -1.18 -17.43
N GLN A 75 -5.29 -2.20 -17.99
CA GLN A 75 -4.91 -2.86 -19.24
C GLN A 75 -3.44 -3.34 -19.22
N ILE A 76 -3.06 -3.99 -18.12
CA ILE A 76 -1.73 -4.56 -17.90
C ILE A 76 -1.84 -6.03 -17.54
N GLU A 77 -0.72 -6.74 -17.65
CA GLU A 77 -0.55 -8.11 -17.15
C GLU A 77 0.26 -8.05 -15.84
N ILE A 78 -0.22 -8.71 -14.79
CA ILE A 78 0.44 -8.80 -13.49
C ILE A 78 0.79 -10.25 -13.20
N ASN A 79 2.05 -10.60 -13.41
CA ASN A 79 2.52 -11.97 -13.29
C ASN A 79 2.75 -12.39 -11.83
N HIS A 80 2.60 -13.68 -11.54
CA HIS A 80 3.09 -14.18 -10.26
C HIS A 80 4.63 -14.11 -10.23
N VAL A 81 5.25 -13.83 -9.08
CA VAL A 81 6.71 -13.62 -8.94
C VAL A 81 7.56 -14.83 -9.37
N LYS A 82 6.97 -16.02 -9.41
CA LYS A 82 7.62 -17.25 -9.92
C LYS A 82 7.84 -17.21 -11.43
N ASP A 83 7.04 -16.42 -12.13
CA ASP A 83 7.07 -16.24 -13.59
C ASP A 83 7.79 -14.94 -13.96
N PHE A 84 8.59 -14.39 -13.04
CA PHE A 84 9.29 -13.12 -13.22
C PHE A 84 10.42 -13.24 -14.27
N ASP A 85 10.38 -12.33 -15.24
CA ASP A 85 11.51 -12.03 -16.12
C ASP A 85 11.94 -10.56 -15.99
N LYS A 86 13.05 -10.20 -16.62
CA LYS A 86 13.61 -8.84 -16.60
C LYS A 86 12.66 -7.78 -17.19
N ASP A 87 11.77 -8.19 -18.09
CA ASP A 87 10.88 -7.31 -18.86
C ASP A 87 9.51 -7.15 -18.17
N THR A 88 9.22 -7.99 -17.18
CA THR A 88 7.98 -8.01 -16.39
C THR A 88 7.75 -6.66 -15.73
N LYS A 89 6.70 -5.97 -16.18
CA LYS A 89 6.30 -4.64 -15.69
C LYS A 89 5.46 -4.68 -14.42
N ALA A 90 4.73 -5.76 -14.19
CA ALA A 90 4.00 -5.91 -12.95
C ALA A 90 4.04 -7.35 -12.47
N TYR A 91 4.21 -7.52 -11.16
CA TYR A 91 4.19 -8.83 -10.54
C TYR A 91 3.68 -8.78 -9.11
N TYR A 92 3.24 -9.93 -8.60
CA TYR A 92 2.85 -10.10 -7.21
C TYR A 92 3.45 -11.36 -6.59
N SER A 93 3.58 -11.37 -5.26
CA SER A 93 3.82 -12.59 -4.47
C SER A 93 2.64 -12.81 -3.54
N ASN A 94 2.37 -14.06 -3.20
CA ASN A 94 1.27 -14.40 -2.30
C ASN A 94 1.64 -15.54 -1.33
N ASN A 95 0.81 -15.69 -0.31
CA ASN A 95 0.85 -16.80 0.64
C ASN A 95 -0.59 -17.14 1.06
N LYS A 96 -0.73 -18.06 2.03
CA LYS A 96 -2.05 -18.44 2.58
C LYS A 96 -2.87 -17.27 3.15
N ASP A 97 -2.22 -16.16 3.50
CA ASP A 97 -2.86 -15.00 4.09
C ASP A 97 -3.37 -14.03 3.02
N GLY A 98 -2.85 -14.08 1.78
CA GLY A 98 -3.20 -13.15 0.70
C GLY A 98 -2.03 -12.81 -0.23
N ILE A 99 -2.22 -11.78 -1.05
CA ILE A 99 -1.19 -11.07 -1.81
C ILE A 99 -0.33 -10.27 -0.83
N VAL A 100 0.97 -10.56 -0.81
CA VAL A 100 1.91 -10.01 0.17
C VAL A 100 2.77 -8.90 -0.43
N ASP A 101 3.18 -9.07 -1.69
CA ASP A 101 3.95 -8.08 -2.41
C ASP A 101 3.24 -7.77 -3.74
N LEU A 102 3.14 -6.50 -4.09
CA LEU A 102 2.67 -6.05 -5.41
C LEU A 102 3.64 -5.01 -5.96
N VAL A 103 4.09 -5.23 -7.19
CA VAL A 103 4.94 -4.31 -7.94
C VAL A 103 4.30 -4.01 -9.28
N ILE A 104 4.16 -2.73 -9.61
CA ILE A 104 3.66 -2.25 -10.90
C ILE A 104 4.58 -1.10 -11.34
N LYS A 105 5.27 -1.28 -12.46
CA LYS A 105 6.13 -0.25 -13.08
C LYS A 105 5.65 0.13 -14.48
N ASP A 106 5.96 1.35 -14.89
CA ASP A 106 5.83 1.80 -16.28
C ASP A 106 4.41 1.66 -16.88
N SER A 107 3.37 1.84 -16.06
CA SER A 107 1.95 1.66 -16.42
C SER A 107 1.15 2.98 -16.53
N ASN A 108 1.82 4.12 -16.37
CA ASN A 108 1.31 5.47 -16.69
C ASN A 108 0.04 5.97 -15.96
N PHE A 109 -0.48 5.26 -14.96
CA PHE A 109 -1.67 5.72 -14.22
C PHE A 109 -1.33 6.90 -13.28
N SER A 110 -2.29 7.82 -13.09
CA SER A 110 -2.09 9.06 -12.34
C SER A 110 -2.64 9.07 -10.91
N THR A 111 -3.43 8.06 -10.56
CA THR A 111 -4.02 7.85 -9.24
C THR A 111 -3.88 6.38 -8.91
N ILE A 112 -3.55 6.05 -7.66
CA ILE A 112 -3.52 4.66 -7.21
C ILE A 112 -4.94 4.09 -7.33
N PRO A 113 -5.16 2.99 -8.08
CA PRO A 113 -6.49 2.37 -8.19
C PRO A 113 -7.05 1.96 -6.82
N GLU A 114 -8.35 2.18 -6.61
CA GLU A 114 -9.08 1.79 -5.39
C GLU A 114 -8.91 0.29 -5.11
N GLU A 115 -8.87 -0.54 -6.14
CA GLU A 115 -8.73 -1.99 -6.04
C GLU A 115 -7.43 -2.42 -5.36
N ILE A 116 -6.34 -1.66 -5.51
CA ILE A 116 -5.09 -1.95 -4.80
C ILE A 116 -5.30 -1.86 -3.28
N CYS A 117 -6.21 -0.99 -2.83
CA CYS A 117 -6.49 -0.76 -1.42
C CYS A 117 -7.28 -1.91 -0.77
N GLU A 118 -7.85 -2.81 -1.58
CA GLU A 118 -8.52 -4.04 -1.11
C GLU A 118 -7.56 -5.23 -0.93
N LEU A 119 -6.29 -5.08 -1.32
CA LEU A 119 -5.25 -6.08 -1.04
C LEU A 119 -4.73 -5.90 0.40
N ARG A 120 -5.61 -6.14 1.37
CA ARG A 120 -5.38 -5.83 2.80
C ARG A 120 -4.23 -6.62 3.41
N SER A 121 -3.80 -7.70 2.76
CA SER A 121 -2.67 -8.53 3.19
C SER A 121 -1.29 -7.99 2.77
N LEU A 122 -1.27 -6.91 1.97
CA LEU A 122 -0.04 -6.33 1.45
C LEU A 122 0.94 -5.92 2.55
N LYS A 123 2.18 -6.38 2.39
CA LYS A 123 3.34 -5.98 3.20
C LYS A 123 4.30 -5.12 2.38
N LYS A 124 4.34 -5.28 1.06
CA LYS A 124 5.17 -4.45 0.18
C LYS A 124 4.38 -3.99 -1.05
N LEU A 125 4.39 -2.69 -1.29
CA LEU A 125 3.77 -2.09 -2.46
C LEU A 125 4.80 -1.23 -3.19
N ALA A 126 5.01 -1.50 -4.46
CA ALA A 126 5.90 -0.71 -5.32
C ALA A 126 5.17 -0.27 -6.60
N LEU A 127 4.89 1.03 -6.72
CA LEU A 127 4.26 1.63 -7.91
C LEU A 127 5.27 2.58 -8.57
N ILE A 128 6.20 2.04 -9.35
CA ILE A 128 7.43 2.73 -9.79
C ILE A 128 7.24 3.32 -11.20
N ASN A 129 7.76 4.52 -11.45
CA ASN A 129 7.74 5.13 -12.79
C ASN A 129 6.34 5.19 -13.43
N ASN A 130 5.34 5.59 -12.63
CA ASN A 130 3.99 5.88 -13.11
C ASN A 130 3.79 7.41 -13.18
N LYS A 131 2.54 7.89 -13.11
CA LYS A 131 2.21 9.32 -13.12
C LYS A 131 1.46 9.73 -11.86
N ILE A 132 1.62 8.98 -10.77
CA ILE A 132 0.83 9.12 -9.54
C ILE A 132 0.98 10.52 -9.00
N LYS A 133 -0.14 11.19 -8.77
CA LYS A 133 -0.24 12.49 -8.11
C LYS A 133 -1.03 12.41 -6.80
N PHE A 134 -2.03 11.54 -6.76
CA PHE A 134 -3.02 11.46 -5.69
C PHE A 134 -3.13 10.04 -5.12
N PHE A 135 -3.48 9.99 -3.84
CA PHE A 135 -3.82 8.78 -3.11
C PHE A 135 -5.35 8.73 -2.93
N PRO A 136 -6.00 7.58 -3.11
CA PRO A 136 -7.39 7.39 -2.70
C PRO A 136 -7.51 7.41 -1.18
N GLU A 137 -8.70 7.75 -0.65
CA GLU A 137 -8.95 7.73 0.80
C GLU A 137 -8.83 6.32 1.37
N SER A 138 -9.22 5.30 0.60
CA SER A 138 -9.11 3.89 0.94
C SER A 138 -7.67 3.40 1.10
N PHE A 139 -6.64 4.18 0.71
CA PHE A 139 -5.25 3.79 0.87
C PHE A 139 -4.88 3.47 2.33
N VAL A 140 -5.60 4.06 3.29
CA VAL A 140 -5.47 3.78 4.73
C VAL A 140 -5.75 2.31 5.09
N ASN A 141 -6.46 1.56 4.24
CA ASN A 141 -6.80 0.15 4.45
C ASN A 141 -5.58 -0.79 4.42
N LEU A 142 -4.45 -0.35 3.86
CA LEU A 142 -3.21 -1.12 3.77
C LEU A 142 -2.43 -1.15 5.10
N VAL A 143 -3.11 -1.48 6.20
CA VAL A 143 -2.61 -1.34 7.58
C VAL A 143 -1.40 -2.21 7.90
N PHE A 144 -1.15 -3.28 7.14
CA PHE A 144 0.00 -4.18 7.33
C PHE A 144 1.22 -3.82 6.47
N LEU A 145 1.16 -2.71 5.74
CA LEU A 145 2.23 -2.30 4.84
C LEU A 145 3.53 -2.00 5.60
N LYS A 146 4.63 -2.61 5.16
CA LYS A 146 5.98 -2.49 5.73
C LYS A 146 6.93 -1.76 4.80
N GLU A 147 6.74 -1.90 3.50
CA GLU A 147 7.57 -1.24 2.49
C GLU A 147 6.69 -0.59 1.44
N LEU A 148 6.89 0.71 1.21
CA LEU A 148 6.20 1.49 0.18
C LEU A 148 7.23 2.12 -0.75
N ASN A 149 7.14 1.83 -2.03
CA ASN A 149 7.99 2.41 -3.06
C ASN A 149 7.16 3.11 -4.13
N LEU A 150 7.22 4.44 -4.15
CA LEU A 150 6.56 5.30 -5.12
C LEU A 150 7.59 6.10 -5.92
N ASN A 151 8.78 5.55 -6.12
CA ASN A 151 9.85 6.17 -6.88
C ASN A 151 9.41 6.56 -8.29
N MET A 152 9.90 7.71 -8.79
CA MET A 152 9.63 8.21 -10.15
C MET A 152 8.14 8.43 -10.42
N ASN A 153 7.45 9.16 -9.54
CA ASN A 153 6.07 9.60 -9.76
C ASN A 153 5.99 11.12 -9.81
N LEU A 154 4.78 11.67 -9.69
CA LEU A 154 4.50 13.10 -9.75
C LEU A 154 3.86 13.59 -8.44
N ILE A 155 4.14 12.92 -7.32
CA ILE A 155 3.53 13.22 -6.02
C ILE A 155 4.05 14.56 -5.53
N GLU A 156 3.12 15.49 -5.27
CA GLU A 156 3.44 16.83 -4.77
C GLU A 156 3.24 16.94 -3.25
N GLN A 157 2.32 16.15 -2.70
CA GLN A 157 1.95 16.16 -1.28
C GLN A 157 1.59 14.74 -0.83
N LEU A 158 1.88 14.42 0.43
CA LEU A 158 1.39 13.21 1.08
C LEU A 158 0.16 13.54 1.95
N PRO A 159 -0.84 12.66 2.00
CA PRO A 159 -2.00 12.82 2.88
C PRO A 159 -1.64 12.62 4.36
N GLU A 160 -2.44 13.21 5.25
CA GLU A 160 -2.23 13.16 6.71
C GLU A 160 -2.40 11.76 7.31
N PHE A 161 -3.18 10.88 6.68
CA PHE A 161 -3.38 9.51 7.15
C PHE A 161 -2.13 8.63 7.07
N PHE A 162 -0.99 9.14 6.56
CA PHE A 162 0.27 8.39 6.57
C PHE A 162 0.71 7.98 7.99
N SER A 163 0.24 8.67 9.04
CA SER A 163 0.45 8.26 10.44
C SER A 163 -0.13 6.90 10.79
N GLU A 164 -1.16 6.43 10.06
CA GLU A 164 -1.86 5.18 10.36
C GLU A 164 -1.04 3.94 10.00
N PHE A 165 -0.03 4.07 9.13
CA PHE A 165 0.82 2.96 8.70
C PHE A 165 1.92 2.62 9.71
N THR A 166 1.51 2.24 10.92
CA THR A 166 2.39 2.00 12.08
C THR A 166 3.45 0.92 11.88
N TYR A 167 3.29 0.06 10.86
CA TYR A 167 4.25 -0.99 10.50
C TYR A 167 5.23 -0.60 9.38
N LEU A 168 5.11 0.60 8.77
CA LEU A 168 6.01 1.03 7.70
C LEU A 168 7.45 1.15 8.21
N LYS A 169 8.34 0.36 7.61
CA LYS A 169 9.78 0.33 7.89
C LYS A 169 10.62 1.00 6.82
N LYS A 170 10.11 1.03 5.58
CA LYS A 170 10.82 1.58 4.43
C LYS A 170 9.87 2.36 3.53
N ILE A 171 10.26 3.59 3.22
CA ILE A 171 9.54 4.45 2.28
C ILE A 171 10.53 4.98 1.24
N ILE A 172 10.25 4.72 -0.02
CA ILE A 172 10.98 5.30 -1.16
C ILE A 172 10.02 6.24 -1.89
N LEU A 173 10.32 7.54 -1.80
CA LEU A 173 9.61 8.64 -2.46
C LEU A 173 10.53 9.44 -3.38
N SER A 174 11.67 8.86 -3.75
CA SER A 174 12.66 9.49 -4.62
C SER A 174 12.07 9.87 -5.98
N ASN A 175 12.63 10.91 -6.61
CA ASN A 175 12.20 11.37 -7.94
C ASN A 175 10.70 11.70 -8.01
N ASN A 176 10.22 12.50 -7.05
CA ASN A 176 8.86 13.04 -7.02
C ASN A 176 8.91 14.58 -7.04
N LYS A 177 7.84 15.24 -6.63
CA LYS A 177 7.71 16.71 -6.61
C LYS A 177 7.42 17.26 -5.21
N LEU A 178 7.72 16.48 -4.16
CA LEU A 178 7.41 16.83 -2.78
C LEU A 178 8.11 18.13 -2.39
N SER A 179 7.34 19.09 -1.89
CA SER A 179 7.87 20.36 -1.35
C SER A 179 7.93 20.37 0.18
N PHE A 180 7.11 19.54 0.83
CA PHE A 180 7.10 19.28 2.27
C PHE A 180 6.58 17.86 2.55
N LEU A 181 6.68 17.43 3.82
CA LEU A 181 6.01 16.25 4.35
C LEU A 181 5.03 16.68 5.46
N PRO A 182 3.86 16.04 5.58
CA PRO A 182 2.92 16.37 6.66
C PRO A 182 3.52 16.07 8.03
N LYS A 183 3.16 16.84 9.06
CA LYS A 183 3.76 16.68 10.41
C LYS A 183 3.49 15.29 11.00
N SER A 184 2.31 14.75 10.72
CA SER A 184 1.89 13.38 11.08
C SER A 184 2.83 12.30 10.54
N PHE A 185 3.51 12.53 9.41
CA PHE A 185 4.47 11.58 8.82
C PHE A 185 5.59 11.22 9.78
N PHE A 186 6.03 12.17 10.61
CA PHE A 186 7.13 11.97 11.55
C PHE A 186 6.73 11.22 12.83
N THR A 187 5.50 10.70 12.89
CA THR A 187 5.03 9.80 13.95
C THR A 187 5.29 8.32 13.65
N LEU A 188 5.80 8.00 12.45
CA LEU A 188 6.10 6.65 11.98
C LEU A 188 7.31 6.03 12.70
N LYS A 189 7.10 5.59 13.95
CA LYS A 189 8.18 5.06 14.82
C LYS A 189 8.89 3.82 14.25
N ALA A 190 8.22 3.02 13.43
CA ALA A 190 8.83 1.82 12.82
C ALA A 190 9.74 2.14 11.62
N LEU A 191 9.69 3.38 11.11
CA LEU A 191 10.40 3.77 9.90
C LEU A 191 11.91 3.77 10.14
N SER A 192 12.62 3.01 9.30
CA SER A 192 14.07 2.79 9.39
C SER A 192 14.83 3.27 8.16
N GLN A 193 14.15 3.36 7.01
CA GLN A 193 14.71 3.80 5.74
C GLN A 193 13.75 4.79 5.08
N LEU A 194 14.24 6.01 4.81
CA LEU A 194 13.48 7.06 4.16
C LEU A 194 14.30 7.65 3.01
N HIS A 195 13.82 7.47 1.79
CA HIS A 195 14.46 8.01 0.59
C HIS A 195 13.58 9.10 -0.02
N LEU A 196 14.08 10.33 -0.01
CA LEU A 196 13.41 11.54 -0.47
C LEU A 196 14.26 12.30 -1.50
N ASN A 197 15.31 11.68 -2.02
CA ASN A 197 16.21 12.31 -2.97
C ASN A 197 15.53 12.68 -4.28
N ASN A 198 16.03 13.70 -4.98
CA ASN A 198 15.39 14.25 -6.19
C ASN A 198 13.94 14.67 -5.95
N ASN A 199 13.74 15.57 -4.98
CA ASN A 199 12.45 16.22 -4.70
C ASN A 199 12.64 17.75 -4.68
N LYS A 200 11.68 18.49 -4.11
CA LYS A 200 11.70 19.95 -4.01
C LYS A 200 11.66 20.41 -2.55
N LEU A 201 12.10 19.58 -1.61
CA LEU A 201 12.06 19.88 -0.18
C LEU A 201 12.95 21.09 0.12
N GLN A 202 12.39 22.07 0.82
CA GLN A 202 13.12 23.28 1.23
C GLN A 202 13.53 23.25 2.70
N THR A 203 12.79 22.50 3.51
CA THR A 203 13.03 22.34 4.94
C THR A 203 12.72 20.90 5.36
N ILE A 204 13.30 20.50 6.50
CA ILE A 204 12.88 19.33 7.27
C ILE A 204 12.48 19.85 8.65
N PRO A 205 11.28 19.56 9.16
CA PRO A 205 10.83 20.08 10.44
C PRO A 205 11.52 19.39 11.62
N ASP A 206 11.57 20.06 12.77
CA ASP A 206 12.13 19.51 14.02
C ASP A 206 11.48 18.19 14.46
N THR A 207 10.25 17.93 14.02
CA THR A 207 9.53 16.68 14.25
C THR A 207 10.22 15.47 13.64
N ILE A 208 11.22 15.64 12.77
CA ILE A 208 12.05 14.53 12.25
C ILE A 208 12.59 13.62 13.36
N SER A 209 12.88 14.18 14.54
CA SER A 209 13.29 13.45 15.75
C SER A 209 12.31 12.36 16.21
N GLY A 210 11.04 12.43 15.79
CA GLY A 210 10.04 11.39 16.04
C GLY A 210 10.30 10.07 15.31
N LEU A 211 11.11 10.08 14.25
CA LEU A 211 11.53 8.88 13.52
C LEU A 211 12.67 8.16 14.26
N ILE A 212 12.40 7.72 15.48
CA ILE A 212 13.40 7.22 16.43
C ILE A 212 14.22 6.01 15.93
N ASN A 213 13.70 5.23 14.99
CA ASN A 213 14.36 4.06 14.41
C ASN A 213 15.02 4.36 13.05
N LEU A 214 15.02 5.62 12.60
CA LEU A 214 15.55 5.99 11.30
C LEU A 214 17.06 5.76 11.25
N SER A 215 17.47 4.95 10.27
CA SER A 215 18.85 4.49 10.10
C SER A 215 19.46 4.95 8.78
N THR A 216 18.61 5.20 7.78
CA THR A 216 18.96 5.69 6.45
C THR A 216 18.04 6.84 6.07
N LEU A 217 18.63 7.99 5.75
CA LEU A 217 17.93 9.17 5.26
C LEU A 217 18.63 9.71 3.99
N SER A 218 17.97 9.61 2.84
CA SER A 218 18.46 10.20 1.59
C SER A 218 17.70 11.48 1.27
N LEU A 219 18.39 12.62 1.30
CA LEU A 219 17.84 13.95 1.03
C LEU A 219 18.59 14.68 -0.10
N ASN A 220 19.51 14.00 -0.80
CA ASN A 220 20.26 14.60 -1.88
C ASN A 220 19.37 15.10 -3.03
N ASP A 221 19.84 16.08 -3.77
CA ASP A 221 19.11 16.68 -4.89
C ASP A 221 17.75 17.25 -4.44
N ASN A 222 17.77 18.05 -3.38
CA ASN A 222 16.65 18.84 -2.88
C ASN A 222 17.05 20.33 -2.84
N ARG A 223 16.30 21.15 -2.10
CA ARG A 223 16.51 22.61 -1.98
C ARG A 223 16.68 23.02 -0.51
N LEU A 224 17.19 22.12 0.33
CA LEU A 224 17.37 22.36 1.76
C LEU A 224 18.41 23.45 1.98
N LYS A 225 18.07 24.45 2.80
CA LYS A 225 18.99 25.54 3.19
C LYS A 225 19.65 25.31 4.55
N GLU A 226 18.96 24.59 5.42
CA GLU A 226 19.40 24.24 6.76
C GLU A 226 18.83 22.87 7.14
N LEU A 227 19.39 22.29 8.21
CA LEU A 227 18.82 21.13 8.87
C LEU A 227 18.31 21.53 10.25
N PRO A 228 17.22 20.93 10.73
CA PRO A 228 16.77 21.14 12.09
C PRO A 228 17.83 20.63 13.07
N SER A 229 18.02 21.33 14.20
CA SER A 229 18.97 20.92 15.24
C SER A 229 18.67 19.51 15.78
N THR A 230 17.40 19.11 15.76
CA THR A 230 16.91 17.80 16.19
C THR A 230 17.28 16.65 15.25
N ILE A 231 17.90 16.93 14.09
CA ILE A 231 18.49 15.86 13.26
C ILE A 231 19.52 15.04 14.03
N SER A 232 20.18 15.67 15.02
CA SER A 232 21.14 15.03 15.93
C SER A 232 20.50 14.05 16.93
N ASP A 233 19.17 14.09 17.09
CA ASP A 233 18.44 13.16 17.96
C ASP A 233 18.17 11.81 17.30
N LEU A 234 18.42 11.67 15.99
CA LEU A 234 18.29 10.41 15.25
C LEU A 234 19.44 9.46 15.58
N ARG A 235 19.43 8.87 16.78
CA ARG A 235 20.53 8.05 17.33
C ARG A 235 20.90 6.82 16.51
N ASN A 236 19.97 6.31 15.69
CA ASN A 236 20.17 5.15 14.85
C ASN A 236 20.66 5.49 13.44
N LEU A 237 20.76 6.78 13.09
CA LEU A 237 21.11 7.24 11.75
C LEU A 237 22.60 6.99 11.47
N TYR A 238 22.88 6.08 10.55
CA TYR A 238 24.25 5.80 10.10
C TYR A 238 24.50 6.25 8.65
N PHE A 239 23.44 6.47 7.87
CA PHE A 239 23.53 6.99 6.52
C PHE A 239 22.67 8.23 6.35
N LEU A 240 23.31 9.36 6.04
CA LEU A 240 22.68 10.63 5.73
C LEU A 240 23.30 11.20 4.44
N ASP A 241 22.51 11.30 3.38
CA ASP A 241 22.95 11.91 2.12
C ASP A 241 22.28 13.26 1.90
N LEU A 242 23.09 14.31 1.84
CA LEU A 242 22.67 15.71 1.72
C LEU A 242 23.25 16.40 0.49
N ARG A 243 23.94 15.65 -0.39
CA ARG A 243 24.61 16.21 -1.57
C ARG A 243 23.62 16.99 -2.44
N ASN A 244 24.10 17.99 -3.17
CA ASN A 244 23.28 18.79 -4.08
C ASN A 244 22.04 19.42 -3.40
N ASN A 245 22.25 20.00 -2.22
CA ASN A 245 21.31 20.91 -1.56
C ASN A 245 21.88 22.34 -1.55
N LEU A 246 21.22 23.24 -0.85
CA LEU A 246 21.59 24.65 -0.70
C LEU A 246 22.07 24.95 0.73
N LEU A 247 22.65 23.95 1.41
CA LEU A 247 23.12 24.06 2.79
C LEU A 247 24.30 25.04 2.87
N THR A 248 24.23 25.97 3.83
CA THR A 248 25.27 26.97 4.11
C THR A 248 25.87 26.79 5.49
#